data_AF-A0A9N7KXV4-F1
#
_entry.id   AF-A0A9N7KXV4-F1
#
_cell.length_a   1.000
_cell.length_b   1.000
_cell.length_c   1.000
_cell.angle_alpha   90.00
_cell.angle_beta   90.00
_cell.angle_gamma   90.00
#
_symmetry.space_group_name_H-M   'P 1'
#
loop_
_entity.id
_entity.type
_entity.pdbx_description
1 polymer ?
#
loop_
_entity_poly.entity_id
_entity_poly.type
_entity_poly.pdbx_seq_one_letter_code
_entity_poly.pdbx_strand_id
1 'polypeptide(L)'
;MANDIAELRSRFPETRALYREVCGLLFFRYGVTPTANKLYSLVRKGSMGTPAEVLQAFWQELRGRTRVTIDHPDLPEALKSIAANAVQTIWQAANEAASAELATLRAEARHAASEAEAERDAARAETAAAREDAAAIAAQLAEARQAHDTVQAELAAERQAHAATQARLEAGRTELEAGRRQLDALRTQFSTELERAREAVTLAQERAEASERRSLRELDAERTARQQSERTAEALRGELAAARGEARDAAVAQAEGRAKLEAQAAALADRLAVAEQAQRKSVSDLDTVQAELAAAQRRAERAEAEAALVRQLLAELRLAPPERDGGARRRKAGSRLNEKPGEQLDENQGAPTASLTPEDGSESSHRSDSSDDSKD
;
A
#
# COMPACT_ATOMS: atom_id res chain seq x y z
N MET A 1 3.61 -4.77 -124.26
CA MET A 1 3.81 -4.35 -125.67
C MET A 1 5.29 -4.15 -125.99
N ALA A 2 6.05 -3.28 -125.31
CA ALA A 2 7.46 -3.05 -125.63
C ALA A 2 8.38 -4.28 -125.37
N ASN A 3 8.20 -4.99 -124.25
CA ASN A 3 8.95 -6.21 -123.93
C ASN A 3 8.68 -7.34 -124.93
N ASP A 4 7.43 -7.50 -125.33
CA ASP A 4 7.02 -8.55 -126.28
C ASP A 4 7.59 -8.31 -127.69
N ILE A 5 7.72 -7.04 -128.08
CA ILE A 5 8.38 -6.65 -129.35
C ILE A 5 9.89 -6.87 -129.27
N ALA A 6 10.51 -6.66 -128.10
CA ALA A 6 11.93 -6.94 -127.89
C ALA A 6 12.23 -8.45 -127.95
N GLU A 7 11.34 -9.28 -127.39
CA GLU A 7 11.42 -10.74 -127.50
C GLU A 7 11.28 -11.21 -128.95
N LEU A 8 10.29 -10.69 -129.68
CA LEU A 8 10.11 -10.99 -131.11
C LEU A 8 11.32 -10.57 -131.96
N ARG A 9 11.96 -9.44 -131.64
CA ARG A 9 13.20 -8.99 -132.30
C ARG A 9 14.37 -9.96 -132.12
N SER A 10 14.43 -10.69 -131.01
CA SER A 10 15.48 -11.68 -130.75
C SER A 10 15.24 -13.00 -131.49
N ARG A 11 13.98 -13.42 -131.63
CA ARG A 11 13.59 -14.67 -132.30
C ARG A 11 13.56 -14.58 -133.82
N PHE A 12 13.23 -13.41 -134.37
CA PHE A 12 13.08 -13.22 -135.82
C PHE A 12 14.12 -12.21 -136.32
N PRO A 13 15.30 -12.68 -136.78
CA PRO A 13 16.35 -11.80 -137.30
C PRO A 13 15.96 -11.18 -138.65
N GLU A 14 15.07 -11.82 -139.41
CA GLU A 14 14.57 -11.34 -140.68
C GLU A 14 13.52 -10.22 -140.50
N THR A 15 13.72 -9.11 -141.21
CA THR A 15 12.91 -7.89 -141.05
C THR A 15 11.45 -8.11 -141.45
N ARG A 16 11.16 -8.85 -142.54
CA ARG A 16 9.79 -9.13 -142.99
C ARG A 16 9.04 -10.06 -142.03
N ALA A 17 9.70 -11.11 -141.53
CA ALA A 17 9.12 -12.02 -140.55
C ALA A 17 8.78 -11.30 -139.23
N LEU A 18 9.69 -10.46 -138.75
CA LEU A 18 9.46 -9.63 -137.56
C LEU A 18 8.25 -8.69 -137.73
N TYR A 19 8.09 -8.07 -138.90
CA TYR A 19 6.92 -7.23 -139.18
C TYR A 19 5.61 -8.01 -139.12
N ARG A 20 5.56 -9.25 -139.64
CA ARG A 20 4.36 -10.10 -139.61
C ARG A 20 3.96 -10.50 -138.19
N GLU A 21 4.92 -10.88 -137.35
CA GLU A 21 4.65 -11.24 -135.95
C GLU A 21 4.21 -10.03 -135.11
N VAL A 22 4.78 -8.85 -135.35
CA VAL A 22 4.32 -7.62 -134.70
C VAL A 22 2.91 -7.24 -135.16
N CYS A 23 2.55 -7.45 -136.44
CA CYS A 23 1.16 -7.31 -136.90
C CYS A 23 0.23 -8.24 -136.11
N GLY A 24 0.58 -9.52 -135.97
CA GLY A 24 -0.20 -10.50 -135.23
C GLY A 24 -0.34 -10.14 -133.75
N LEU A 25 0.76 -9.74 -133.10
CA LEU A 25 0.78 -9.32 -131.70
C LEU A 25 -0.15 -8.12 -131.45
N LEU A 26 -0.06 -7.09 -132.30
CA LEU A 26 -0.89 -5.89 -132.18
C LEU A 26 -2.38 -6.23 -132.35
N PHE A 27 -2.71 -7.01 -133.37
CA PHE A 27 -4.10 -7.33 -133.70
C PHE A 27 -4.74 -8.31 -132.70
N PHE A 28 -4.11 -9.46 -132.44
CA PHE A 28 -4.73 -10.53 -131.65
C PHE A 28 -4.63 -10.33 -130.14
N ARG A 29 -3.50 -9.82 -129.64
CA ARG A 29 -3.29 -9.69 -128.20
C ARG A 29 -3.69 -8.33 -127.65
N TYR A 30 -3.53 -7.28 -128.44
CA TYR A 30 -3.78 -5.91 -128.00
C TYR A 30 -5.01 -5.25 -128.64
N GLY A 31 -5.64 -5.89 -129.65
CA GLY A 31 -6.81 -5.33 -130.33
C GLY A 31 -6.52 -4.03 -131.09
N VAL A 32 -5.26 -3.72 -131.40
CA VAL A 32 -4.87 -2.50 -132.12
C VAL A 32 -4.71 -2.82 -133.60
N THR A 33 -5.36 -2.04 -134.47
CA THR A 33 -5.22 -2.19 -135.93
C THR A 33 -3.80 -1.80 -136.37
N PRO A 34 -3.00 -2.74 -136.92
CA PRO A 34 -1.65 -2.43 -137.35
C PRO A 34 -1.68 -1.46 -138.55
N THR A 35 -0.91 -0.37 -138.47
CA THR A 35 -0.71 0.57 -139.58
C THR A 35 0.77 0.61 -139.94
N ALA A 36 1.09 0.90 -141.21
CA ALA A 36 2.48 0.90 -141.70
C ALA A 36 3.39 1.82 -140.86
N ASN A 37 2.89 3.01 -140.48
CA ASN A 37 3.61 3.95 -139.62
C ASN A 37 3.85 3.40 -138.21
N LYS A 38 2.86 2.72 -137.61
CA LYS A 38 2.99 2.14 -136.28
C LYS A 38 3.99 0.99 -136.27
N LEU A 39 3.91 0.11 -137.26
CA LEU A 39 4.87 -0.98 -137.45
C LEU A 39 6.29 -0.44 -137.62
N TYR A 40 6.48 0.56 -138.49
CA TYR A 40 7.78 1.18 -138.71
C TYR A 40 8.33 1.81 -137.42
N SER A 41 7.50 2.55 -136.67
CA SER A 41 7.90 3.18 -135.41
C SER A 41 8.33 2.16 -134.33
N LEU A 42 7.72 0.98 -134.31
CA LEU A 42 7.99 -0.07 -133.34
C LEU A 42 9.20 -0.94 -133.71
N VAL A 43 9.36 -1.28 -134.99
CA VAL A 43 10.41 -2.20 -135.48
C VAL A 43 11.67 -1.48 -135.96
N ARG A 44 11.56 -0.26 -136.50
CA ARG A 44 12.67 0.61 -136.96
C ARG A 44 13.76 -0.12 -137.80
N LYS A 45 13.37 -1.01 -138.72
CA LYS A 45 14.29 -1.76 -139.61
C LYS A 45 13.72 -1.86 -141.03
N GLY A 46 14.59 -1.82 -142.05
CA GLY A 46 14.20 -2.00 -143.47
C GLY A 46 13.80 -0.71 -144.20
N SER A 47 13.45 -0.84 -145.48
CA SER A 47 13.02 0.29 -146.32
C SER A 47 11.59 0.72 -146.01
N MET A 48 11.26 1.99 -146.28
CA MET A 48 9.93 2.55 -145.99
C MET A 48 8.75 1.80 -146.63
N GLY A 49 8.94 1.07 -147.74
CA GLY A 49 7.88 0.30 -148.40
C GLY A 49 7.60 -1.07 -147.76
N THR A 50 8.55 -1.61 -147.00
CA THR A 50 8.46 -2.99 -146.46
C THR A 50 7.32 -3.20 -145.45
N PRO A 51 7.04 -2.27 -144.51
CA PRO A 51 5.92 -2.42 -143.57
C PRO A 51 4.55 -2.43 -144.25
N ALA A 52 4.38 -1.67 -145.35
CA ALA A 52 3.13 -1.61 -146.08
C ALA A 52 2.85 -2.92 -146.84
N GLU A 53 3.87 -3.49 -147.49
CA GLU A 53 3.78 -4.79 -148.17
C GLU A 53 3.44 -5.93 -147.20
N VAL A 54 4.16 -6.01 -146.07
CA VAL A 54 3.93 -7.05 -145.06
C VAL A 54 2.56 -6.90 -144.41
N LEU A 55 2.13 -5.66 -144.14
CA LEU A 55 0.79 -5.38 -143.61
C LEU A 55 -0.29 -5.83 -144.60
N GLN A 56 -0.13 -5.54 -145.89
CA GLN A 56 -1.08 -5.93 -146.92
C GLN A 56 -1.12 -7.45 -147.09
N ALA A 57 0.03 -8.12 -147.09
CA ALA A 57 0.12 -9.57 -147.10
C ALA A 57 -0.51 -10.21 -145.84
N PHE A 58 -0.26 -9.65 -144.65
CA PHE A 58 -0.87 -10.09 -143.39
C PHE A 58 -2.39 -10.00 -143.42
N TRP A 59 -2.96 -8.88 -143.88
CA TRP A 59 -4.41 -8.73 -144.00
C TRP A 59 -5.02 -9.63 -145.07
N GLN A 60 -4.29 -9.95 -146.14
CA GLN A 60 -4.74 -10.92 -147.14
C GLN A 60 -4.74 -12.34 -146.57
N GLU A 61 -3.68 -12.72 -145.87
CA GLU A 61 -3.58 -14.04 -145.23
C GLU A 61 -4.61 -14.21 -144.11
N LEU A 62 -4.78 -13.19 -143.27
CA LEU A 62 -5.77 -13.20 -142.21
C LEU A 62 -7.18 -13.33 -142.81
N ARG A 63 -7.53 -12.52 -143.81
CA ARG A 63 -8.81 -12.65 -144.53
C ARG A 63 -8.97 -14.01 -145.19
N GLY A 64 -7.91 -14.59 -145.74
CA GLY A 64 -7.94 -15.95 -146.27
C GLY A 64 -8.23 -17.01 -145.21
N ARG A 65 -7.70 -16.84 -143.99
CA ARG A 65 -7.87 -17.78 -142.87
C ARG A 65 -9.18 -17.65 -142.11
N THR A 66 -9.72 -16.43 -141.94
CA THR A 66 -11.02 -16.22 -141.26
C THR A 66 -12.20 -16.30 -142.19
N ARG A 67 -12.01 -16.29 -143.51
CA ARG A 67 -13.09 -16.51 -144.46
C ARG A 67 -13.39 -18.01 -144.55
N VAL A 68 -14.46 -18.44 -143.91
CA VAL A 68 -15.12 -19.72 -144.23
C VAL A 68 -15.80 -19.55 -145.58
N THR A 69 -15.03 -19.61 -146.66
CA THR A 69 -15.56 -19.80 -148.01
C THR A 69 -15.72 -21.29 -148.26
N ILE A 70 -16.94 -21.74 -148.55
CA ILE A 70 -17.19 -23.05 -149.13
C ILE A 70 -16.68 -22.98 -150.57
N ASP A 71 -15.37 -23.11 -150.76
CA ASP A 71 -14.74 -23.04 -152.08
C ASP A 71 -14.62 -24.46 -152.65
N HIS A 72 -15.76 -24.96 -153.13
CA HIS A 72 -15.80 -26.11 -154.03
C HIS A 72 -16.02 -25.57 -155.45
N PRO A 73 -15.12 -25.87 -156.42
CA PRO A 73 -15.15 -25.26 -157.76
C PRO A 73 -16.40 -25.62 -158.57
N ASP A 74 -17.12 -26.69 -158.21
CA ASP A 74 -18.33 -27.15 -158.91
C ASP A 74 -19.68 -26.77 -158.24
N LEU A 75 -19.69 -25.92 -157.20
CA LEU A 75 -20.93 -25.56 -156.48
C LEU A 75 -21.54 -24.23 -156.99
N PRO A 76 -22.82 -24.20 -157.44
CA PRO A 76 -23.50 -22.98 -157.84
C PRO A 76 -23.50 -21.90 -156.76
N GLU A 77 -23.27 -20.64 -157.16
CA GLU A 77 -23.19 -19.47 -156.26
C GLU A 77 -24.46 -19.29 -155.39
N ALA A 78 -25.62 -19.67 -155.92
CA ALA A 78 -26.88 -19.67 -155.19
C ALA A 78 -26.86 -20.60 -153.95
N LEU A 79 -26.19 -21.75 -154.01
CA LEU A 79 -26.08 -22.66 -152.86
C LEU A 79 -25.07 -22.16 -151.83
N LYS A 80 -23.97 -21.52 -152.28
CA LYS A 80 -22.98 -20.91 -151.38
C LYS A 80 -23.59 -19.77 -150.56
N SER A 81 -24.41 -18.92 -151.18
CA SER A 81 -25.08 -17.82 -150.46
C SER A 81 -26.13 -18.32 -149.46
N ILE A 82 -26.91 -19.35 -149.81
CA ILE A 82 -27.87 -19.98 -148.89
C ILE A 82 -27.15 -20.60 -147.69
N ALA A 83 -26.06 -21.34 -147.91
CA ALA A 83 -25.28 -21.95 -146.83
C ALA A 83 -24.60 -20.89 -145.93
N ALA A 84 -24.04 -19.83 -146.52
CA ALA A 84 -23.43 -18.73 -145.77
C ALA A 84 -24.46 -18.00 -144.89
N ASN A 85 -25.64 -17.70 -145.43
CA ASN A 85 -26.74 -17.09 -144.68
C ASN A 85 -27.21 -18.01 -143.55
N ALA A 86 -27.37 -19.31 -143.80
CA ALA A 86 -27.76 -20.27 -142.77
C ALA A 86 -26.74 -20.36 -141.62
N VAL A 87 -25.44 -20.42 -141.94
CA VAL A 87 -24.36 -20.42 -140.93
C VAL A 87 -24.34 -19.10 -140.16
N GLN A 88 -24.54 -17.97 -140.83
CA GLN A 88 -24.62 -16.66 -140.18
C GLN A 88 -25.80 -16.59 -139.20
N THR A 89 -26.99 -17.04 -139.60
CA THR A 89 -28.17 -17.06 -138.74
C THR A 89 -28.00 -18.01 -137.55
N ILE A 90 -27.42 -19.20 -137.77
CA ILE A 90 -27.12 -20.14 -136.67
C ILE A 90 -26.13 -19.51 -135.69
N TRP A 91 -25.08 -18.85 -136.18
CA TRP A 91 -24.10 -18.18 -135.33
C TRP A 91 -24.71 -17.02 -134.55
N GLN A 92 -25.53 -16.18 -135.19
CA GLN A 92 -26.26 -15.10 -134.53
C GLN A 92 -27.19 -15.64 -133.44
N ALA A 93 -28.01 -16.64 -133.76
CA ALA A 93 -28.91 -17.28 -132.80
C ALA A 93 -28.17 -17.93 -131.63
N ALA A 94 -27.04 -18.60 -131.90
CA ALA A 94 -26.20 -19.17 -130.84
C ALA A 94 -25.55 -18.09 -129.96
N ASN A 95 -25.11 -16.98 -130.55
CA ASN A 95 -24.50 -15.87 -129.81
C ASN A 95 -25.54 -15.12 -128.97
N GLU A 96 -26.77 -14.95 -129.49
CA GLU A 96 -27.90 -14.38 -128.75
C GLU A 96 -28.31 -15.28 -127.58
N ALA A 97 -28.44 -16.59 -127.81
CA ALA A 97 -28.74 -17.56 -126.76
C ALA A 97 -27.67 -17.57 -125.67
N ALA A 98 -26.38 -17.64 -126.04
CA ALA A 98 -25.27 -17.60 -125.08
C ALA A 98 -25.21 -16.28 -124.31
N SER A 99 -25.52 -15.15 -124.96
CA SER A 99 -25.57 -13.83 -124.31
C SER A 99 -26.74 -13.73 -123.32
N ALA A 100 -27.90 -14.30 -123.67
CA ALA A 100 -29.07 -14.37 -122.80
C ALA A 100 -28.83 -15.26 -121.58
N GLU A 101 -28.29 -16.47 -121.77
CA GLU A 101 -27.90 -17.37 -120.67
C GLU A 101 -26.87 -16.72 -119.74
N LEU A 102 -25.86 -16.06 -120.30
CA LEU A 102 -24.86 -15.32 -119.51
C LEU A 102 -25.48 -14.16 -118.73
N ALA A 103 -26.49 -13.47 -119.29
CA ALA A 103 -27.21 -12.42 -118.59
C ALA A 103 -28.02 -12.99 -117.41
N THR A 104 -28.70 -14.12 -117.60
CA THR A 104 -29.44 -14.85 -116.55
C THR A 104 -28.49 -15.29 -115.43
N LEU A 105 -27.39 -15.98 -115.75
CA LEU A 105 -26.40 -16.41 -114.77
C LEU A 105 -25.79 -15.24 -113.99
N ARG A 106 -25.56 -14.11 -114.66
CA ARG A 106 -25.08 -12.87 -113.99
C ARG A 106 -26.13 -12.27 -113.07
N ALA A 107 -27.42 -12.33 -113.42
CA ALA A 107 -28.50 -11.85 -112.57
C ALA A 107 -28.66 -12.75 -111.33
N GLU A 108 -28.65 -14.06 -111.51
CA GLU A 108 -28.69 -15.06 -110.44
C GLU A 108 -27.49 -14.92 -109.50
N ALA A 109 -26.27 -14.79 -110.04
CA ALA A 109 -25.07 -14.58 -109.22
C ALA A 109 -25.12 -13.28 -108.40
N ARG A 110 -25.68 -12.20 -108.96
CA ARG A 110 -25.88 -10.94 -108.22
C ARG A 110 -26.94 -11.08 -107.13
N HIS A 111 -28.04 -11.79 -107.40
CA HIS A 111 -29.07 -12.07 -106.42
C HIS A 111 -28.50 -12.87 -105.25
N ALA A 112 -27.83 -14.00 -105.54
CA ALA A 112 -27.20 -14.84 -104.53
C ALA A 112 -26.13 -14.08 -103.71
N ALA A 113 -25.35 -13.20 -104.35
CA ALA A 113 -24.40 -12.35 -103.64
C ALA A 113 -25.11 -11.35 -102.70
N SER A 114 -26.21 -10.73 -103.14
CA SER A 114 -26.98 -9.80 -102.31
C SER A 114 -27.68 -10.49 -101.14
N GLU A 115 -28.18 -11.71 -101.32
CA GLU A 115 -28.75 -12.51 -100.24
C GLU A 115 -27.69 -12.91 -99.22
N ALA A 116 -26.53 -13.37 -99.68
CA ALA A 116 -25.42 -13.73 -98.79
C ALA A 116 -24.86 -12.51 -98.03
N GLU A 117 -24.86 -11.31 -98.63
CA GLU A 117 -24.50 -10.07 -97.95
C GLU A 117 -25.55 -9.70 -96.88
N ALA A 118 -26.84 -9.80 -97.20
CA ALA A 118 -27.93 -9.55 -96.25
C ALA A 118 -27.91 -10.53 -95.07
N GLU A 119 -27.70 -11.82 -95.31
CA GLU A 119 -27.55 -12.85 -94.26
C GLU A 119 -26.33 -12.57 -93.36
N ARG A 120 -25.19 -12.18 -93.96
CA ARG A 120 -23.99 -11.82 -93.20
C ARG A 120 -24.21 -10.59 -92.32
N ASP A 121 -24.89 -9.58 -92.83
CA ASP A 121 -25.14 -8.35 -92.08
C ASP A 121 -26.19 -8.58 -90.98
N ALA A 122 -27.20 -9.43 -91.22
CA ALA A 122 -28.12 -9.91 -90.19
C ALA A 122 -27.38 -10.67 -89.08
N ALA A 123 -26.53 -11.64 -89.43
CA ALA A 123 -25.73 -12.38 -88.45
C ALA A 123 -24.77 -11.47 -87.67
N ARG A 124 -24.19 -10.46 -88.33
CA ARG A 124 -23.35 -9.45 -87.64
C ARG A 124 -24.17 -8.62 -86.65
N ALA A 125 -25.36 -8.17 -87.04
CA ALA A 125 -26.25 -7.43 -86.15
C ALA A 125 -26.67 -8.26 -84.94
N GLU A 126 -27.02 -9.54 -85.14
CA GLU A 126 -27.35 -10.47 -84.04
C GLU A 126 -26.16 -10.69 -83.10
N THR A 127 -24.94 -10.89 -83.63
CA THR A 127 -23.75 -11.03 -82.78
C THR A 127 -23.39 -9.75 -82.04
N ALA A 128 -23.66 -8.57 -82.62
CA ALA A 128 -23.47 -7.29 -81.95
C ALA A 128 -24.46 -7.12 -80.79
N ALA A 129 -25.74 -7.39 -81.03
CA ALA A 129 -26.78 -7.36 -79.99
C ALA A 129 -26.47 -8.35 -78.85
N ALA A 130 -26.10 -9.59 -79.18
CA ALA A 130 -25.73 -10.60 -78.18
C ALA A 130 -24.49 -10.19 -77.36
N ARG A 131 -23.54 -9.44 -77.94
CA ARG A 131 -22.38 -8.90 -77.20
C ARG A 131 -22.77 -7.76 -76.28
N GLU A 132 -23.69 -6.89 -76.70
CA GLU A 132 -24.22 -5.82 -75.86
C GLU A 132 -24.99 -6.40 -74.67
N ASP A 133 -25.85 -7.40 -74.90
CA ASP A 133 -26.57 -8.11 -73.84
C ASP A 133 -25.61 -8.81 -72.88
N ALA A 134 -24.58 -9.49 -73.40
CA ALA A 134 -23.57 -10.14 -72.57
C ALA A 134 -22.77 -9.12 -71.74
N ALA A 135 -22.45 -7.96 -72.29
CA ALA A 135 -21.79 -6.88 -71.57
C ALA A 135 -22.69 -6.29 -70.48
N ALA A 136 -23.98 -6.11 -70.75
CA ALA A 136 -24.96 -5.64 -69.77
C ALA A 136 -25.11 -6.62 -68.61
N ILE A 137 -25.23 -7.93 -68.88
CA ILE A 137 -25.31 -8.97 -67.85
C ILE A 137 -24.00 -9.02 -67.03
N ALA A 138 -22.84 -8.91 -67.68
CA ALA A 138 -21.55 -8.89 -66.99
C ALA A 138 -21.43 -7.68 -66.04
N ALA A 139 -21.91 -6.50 -66.47
CA ALA A 139 -21.95 -5.31 -65.62
C ALA A 139 -22.88 -5.48 -64.42
N GLN A 140 -24.09 -6.01 -64.62
CA GLN A 140 -25.04 -6.32 -63.54
C GLN A 140 -24.46 -7.34 -62.54
N LEU A 141 -23.75 -8.35 -63.03
CA LEU A 141 -23.10 -9.34 -62.17
C LEU A 141 -21.94 -8.73 -61.36
N ALA A 142 -21.18 -7.82 -61.95
CA ALA A 142 -20.11 -7.11 -61.25
C ALA A 142 -20.68 -6.21 -60.14
N GLU A 143 -21.75 -5.47 -60.42
CA GLU A 143 -22.46 -4.65 -59.44
C GLU A 143 -23.05 -5.50 -58.30
N ALA A 144 -23.71 -6.62 -58.63
CA ALA A 144 -24.25 -7.53 -57.63
C ALA A 144 -23.16 -8.15 -56.74
N ARG A 145 -21.99 -8.48 -57.30
CA ARG A 145 -20.82 -8.96 -56.53
C ARG A 145 -20.30 -7.88 -55.60
N GLN A 146 -20.15 -6.65 -56.07
CA GLN A 146 -19.72 -5.54 -55.23
C GLN A 146 -20.71 -5.26 -54.09
N ALA A 147 -22.01 -5.30 -54.36
CA ALA A 147 -23.04 -5.17 -53.34
C ALA A 147 -22.96 -6.31 -52.31
N HIS A 148 -22.77 -7.56 -52.77
CA HIS A 148 -22.59 -8.71 -51.89
C HIS A 148 -21.34 -8.56 -51.01
N ASP A 149 -20.20 -8.17 -51.58
CA ASP A 149 -18.95 -8.00 -50.84
C ASP A 149 -19.07 -6.88 -49.79
N THR A 150 -19.80 -5.81 -50.11
CA THR A 150 -20.11 -4.72 -49.17
C THR A 150 -20.93 -5.24 -47.99
N VAL A 151 -22.02 -5.99 -48.27
CA VAL A 151 -22.87 -6.58 -47.23
C VAL A 151 -22.10 -7.59 -46.38
N GLN A 152 -21.20 -8.38 -46.97
CA GLN A 152 -20.34 -9.30 -46.22
C GLN A 152 -19.37 -8.56 -45.29
N ALA A 153 -18.80 -7.44 -45.74
CA ALA A 153 -17.94 -6.60 -44.92
C ALA A 153 -18.70 -5.96 -43.75
N GLU A 154 -19.91 -5.44 -44.00
CA GLU A 154 -20.80 -4.90 -42.96
C GLU A 154 -21.20 -5.99 -41.95
N LEU A 155 -21.57 -7.18 -42.42
CA LEU A 155 -21.90 -8.31 -41.55
C LEU A 155 -20.71 -8.75 -40.69
N ALA A 156 -19.50 -8.75 -41.25
CA ALA A 156 -18.29 -9.06 -40.50
C ALA A 156 -18.01 -7.99 -39.42
N ALA A 157 -18.17 -6.71 -39.75
CA ALA A 157 -18.03 -5.60 -38.81
C ALA A 157 -19.07 -5.68 -37.68
N GLU A 158 -20.34 -5.97 -37.99
CA GLU A 158 -21.41 -6.16 -37.00
C GLU A 158 -21.14 -7.36 -36.10
N ARG A 159 -20.67 -8.50 -36.65
CA ARG A 159 -20.28 -9.66 -35.83
C ARG A 159 -19.13 -9.33 -34.88
N GLN A 160 -18.16 -8.55 -35.33
CA GLN A 160 -17.05 -8.11 -34.49
C GLN A 160 -17.52 -7.15 -33.38
N ALA A 161 -18.41 -6.20 -33.71
CA ALA A 161 -19.01 -5.30 -32.74
C ALA A 161 -19.86 -6.08 -31.71
N HIS A 162 -20.63 -7.07 -32.16
CA HIS A 162 -21.40 -7.95 -31.29
C HIS A 162 -20.50 -8.75 -30.35
N ALA A 163 -19.44 -9.39 -30.86
CA ALA A 163 -18.48 -10.11 -30.03
C ALA A 163 -17.81 -9.18 -29.00
N ALA A 164 -17.46 -7.95 -29.38
CA ALA A 164 -16.86 -6.97 -28.48
C ALA A 164 -17.83 -6.48 -27.39
N THR A 165 -19.13 -6.36 -27.69
CA THR A 165 -20.16 -6.00 -26.70
C THR A 165 -20.45 -7.16 -25.75
N GLN A 166 -20.50 -8.39 -26.25
CA GLN A 166 -20.61 -9.60 -25.43
C GLN A 166 -19.43 -9.73 -24.46
N ALA A 167 -18.20 -9.58 -24.94
CA ALA A 167 -17.00 -9.64 -24.10
C ALA A 167 -17.01 -8.57 -22.98
N ARG A 168 -17.45 -7.34 -23.29
CA ARG A 168 -17.61 -6.28 -22.28
C ARG A 168 -18.68 -6.62 -21.23
N LEU A 169 -19.78 -7.23 -21.65
CA LEU A 169 -20.85 -7.65 -20.76
C LEU A 169 -20.42 -8.82 -19.86
N GLU A 170 -19.66 -9.77 -20.39
CA GLU A 170 -19.06 -10.85 -19.61
C GLU A 170 -18.04 -10.32 -18.60
N ALA A 171 -17.13 -9.43 -19.02
CA ALA A 171 -16.18 -8.77 -18.12
C ALA A 171 -16.92 -8.03 -16.99
N GLY A 172 -17.93 -7.22 -17.32
CA GLY A 172 -18.73 -6.52 -16.32
C GLY A 172 -19.47 -7.47 -15.36
N ARG A 173 -19.95 -8.62 -15.82
CA ARG A 173 -20.53 -9.66 -14.94
C ARG A 173 -19.49 -10.23 -13.98
N THR A 174 -18.29 -10.53 -14.47
CA THR A 174 -17.22 -11.04 -13.61
C THR A 174 -16.78 -10.03 -12.54
N GLU A 175 -16.73 -8.74 -12.89
CA GLU A 175 -16.44 -7.65 -11.94
C GLU A 175 -17.55 -7.51 -10.88
N LEU A 176 -18.82 -7.59 -11.29
CA LEU A 176 -19.95 -7.57 -10.36
C LEU A 176 -19.93 -8.77 -9.40
N GLU A 177 -19.61 -9.97 -9.90
CA GLU A 177 -19.47 -11.15 -9.06
C GLU A 177 -18.30 -11.03 -8.08
N ALA A 178 -17.16 -10.53 -8.54
CA ALA A 178 -16.00 -10.27 -7.68
C ALA A 178 -16.34 -9.25 -6.58
N GLY A 179 -16.99 -8.14 -6.95
CA GLY A 179 -17.45 -7.12 -5.99
C GLY A 179 -18.45 -7.67 -4.98
N ARG A 180 -19.40 -8.52 -5.40
CA ARG A 180 -20.33 -9.21 -4.48
C ARG A 180 -19.59 -10.10 -3.48
N ARG A 181 -18.65 -10.93 -3.95
CA ARG A 181 -17.83 -11.78 -3.06
C ARG A 181 -17.03 -10.96 -2.06
N GLN A 182 -16.47 -9.82 -2.49
CA GLN A 182 -15.76 -8.89 -1.60
C GLN A 182 -16.69 -8.29 -0.54
N LEU A 183 -17.88 -7.84 -0.92
CA LEU A 183 -18.86 -7.30 0.02
C LEU A 183 -19.32 -8.35 1.04
N ASP A 184 -19.57 -9.58 0.61
CA ASP A 184 -19.95 -10.66 1.51
C ASP A 184 -18.79 -11.04 2.45
N ALA A 185 -17.56 -11.09 1.94
CA ALA A 185 -16.37 -11.29 2.78
C ALA A 185 -16.23 -10.18 3.84
N LEU A 186 -16.34 -8.90 3.45
CA LEU A 186 -16.29 -7.78 4.38
C LEU A 186 -17.42 -7.85 5.41
N ARG A 187 -18.67 -8.17 4.99
CA ARG A 187 -19.78 -8.36 5.93
C ARG A 187 -19.50 -9.44 6.96
N THR A 188 -18.97 -10.58 6.53
CA THR A 188 -18.59 -11.66 7.45
C THR A 188 -17.48 -11.21 8.40
N GLN A 189 -16.42 -10.56 7.89
CA GLN A 189 -15.33 -10.02 8.71
C GLN A 189 -15.85 -9.02 9.75
N PHE A 190 -16.62 -8.01 9.33
CA PHE A 190 -17.22 -7.04 10.24
C PHE A 190 -18.12 -7.71 11.29
N SER A 191 -18.90 -8.73 10.92
CA SER A 191 -19.71 -9.47 11.90
C SER A 191 -18.85 -10.19 12.93
N THR A 192 -17.75 -10.84 12.50
CA THR A 192 -16.82 -11.50 13.42
C THR A 192 -16.08 -10.52 14.33
N GLU A 193 -15.68 -9.36 13.82
CA GLU A 193 -15.06 -8.30 14.61
C GLU A 193 -16.04 -7.71 15.62
N LEU A 194 -17.31 -7.54 15.23
CA LEU A 194 -18.35 -7.06 16.14
C LEU A 194 -18.60 -8.05 17.28
N GLU A 195 -18.68 -9.35 17.00
CA GLU A 195 -18.80 -10.36 18.05
C GLU A 195 -17.58 -10.40 18.96
N ARG A 196 -16.36 -10.37 18.41
CA ARG A 196 -15.12 -10.27 19.22
C ARG A 196 -15.09 -9.02 20.10
N ALA A 197 -15.54 -7.88 19.58
CA ALA A 197 -15.62 -6.64 20.34
C ALA A 197 -16.66 -6.75 21.48
N ARG A 198 -17.81 -7.39 21.22
CA ARG A 198 -18.82 -7.68 22.26
C ARG A 198 -18.26 -8.58 23.35
N GLU A 199 -17.59 -9.67 22.98
CA GLU A 199 -16.94 -10.59 23.93
C GLU A 199 -15.84 -9.91 24.75
N ALA A 200 -15.05 -9.02 24.14
CA ALA A 200 -14.04 -8.24 24.86
C ALA A 200 -14.67 -7.28 25.87
N VAL A 201 -15.79 -6.63 25.51
CA VAL A 201 -16.55 -5.77 26.43
C VAL A 201 -17.14 -6.57 27.58
N THR A 202 -17.75 -7.73 27.32
CA THR A 202 -18.30 -8.58 28.40
C THR A 202 -17.20 -9.06 29.35
N LEU A 203 -16.05 -9.49 28.82
CA LEU A 203 -14.92 -9.90 29.65
C LEU A 203 -14.34 -8.74 30.47
N ALA A 204 -14.28 -7.52 29.91
CA ALA A 204 -13.84 -6.34 30.64
C ALA A 204 -14.83 -5.98 31.76
N GLN A 205 -16.13 -6.08 31.51
CA GLN A 205 -17.17 -5.90 32.53
C GLN A 205 -17.05 -6.93 33.65
N GLU A 206 -16.91 -8.21 33.33
CA GLU A 206 -16.71 -9.28 34.33
C GLU A 206 -15.46 -9.04 35.18
N ARG A 207 -14.35 -8.61 34.58
CA ARG A 207 -13.12 -8.26 35.30
C ARG A 207 -13.31 -7.05 36.20
N ALA A 208 -14.00 -6.01 35.72
CA ALA A 208 -14.31 -4.83 36.49
C ALA A 208 -15.19 -5.18 37.70
N GLU A 209 -16.29 -5.92 37.49
CA GLU A 209 -17.15 -6.40 38.57
C GLU A 209 -16.40 -7.30 39.55
N ALA A 210 -15.52 -8.18 39.08
CA ALA A 210 -14.71 -9.03 39.96
C ALA A 210 -13.73 -8.19 40.79
N SER A 211 -13.14 -7.14 40.21
CA SER A 211 -12.27 -6.21 40.93
C SER A 211 -13.05 -5.37 41.95
N GLU A 212 -14.26 -4.92 41.60
CA GLU A 212 -15.17 -4.21 42.50
C GLU A 212 -15.54 -5.09 43.68
N ARG A 213 -15.99 -6.34 43.44
CA ARG A 213 -16.29 -7.31 44.50
C ARG A 213 -15.09 -7.59 45.41
N ARG A 214 -13.86 -7.63 44.88
CA ARG A 214 -12.64 -7.76 45.71
C ARG A 214 -12.44 -6.51 46.58
N SER A 215 -12.50 -5.33 45.98
CA SER A 215 -12.33 -4.06 46.72
C SER A 215 -13.39 -3.86 47.82
N LEU A 216 -14.63 -4.26 47.58
CA LEU A 216 -15.70 -4.21 48.59
C LEU A 216 -15.40 -5.14 49.77
N ARG A 217 -14.92 -6.37 49.51
CA ARG A 217 -14.50 -7.30 50.57
C ARG A 217 -13.30 -6.79 51.34
N GLU A 218 -12.33 -6.18 50.67
CA GLU A 218 -11.17 -5.56 51.31
C GLU A 218 -11.58 -4.38 52.19
N LEU A 219 -12.50 -3.52 51.72
CA LEU A 219 -13.09 -2.44 52.52
C LEU A 219 -13.83 -2.97 53.75
N ASP A 220 -14.63 -4.03 53.61
CA ASP A 220 -15.36 -4.62 54.74
C ASP A 220 -14.41 -5.30 55.74
N ALA A 221 -13.34 -5.95 55.26
CA ALA A 221 -12.28 -6.49 56.10
C ALA A 221 -11.53 -5.36 56.84
N GLU A 222 -11.21 -4.27 56.15
CA GLU A 222 -10.56 -3.10 56.74
C GLU A 222 -11.47 -2.42 57.79
N ARG A 223 -12.77 -2.26 57.50
CA ARG A 223 -13.76 -1.75 58.46
C ARG A 223 -13.84 -2.62 59.70
N THR A 224 -13.86 -3.94 59.53
CA THR A 224 -13.89 -4.90 60.64
C THR A 224 -12.60 -4.81 61.47
N ALA A 225 -11.44 -4.74 60.81
CA ALA A 225 -10.15 -4.59 61.48
C ALA A 225 -10.04 -3.25 62.23
N ARG A 226 -10.51 -2.14 61.62
CA ARG A 226 -10.60 -0.82 62.28
C ARG A 226 -11.52 -0.87 63.50
N GLN A 227 -12.70 -1.47 63.39
CA GLN A 227 -13.62 -1.61 64.52
C GLN A 227 -13.02 -2.46 65.66
N GLN A 228 -12.31 -3.54 65.34
CA GLN A 228 -11.60 -4.34 66.35
C GLN A 228 -10.48 -3.52 67.01
N SER A 229 -9.68 -2.80 66.20
CA SER A 229 -8.64 -1.91 66.70
C SER A 229 -9.20 -0.83 67.62
N GLU A 230 -10.31 -0.18 67.23
CA GLU A 230 -11.00 0.83 68.06
C GLU A 230 -11.46 0.24 69.40
N ARG A 231 -12.10 -0.94 69.39
CA ARG A 231 -12.49 -1.64 70.63
C ARG A 231 -11.29 -1.98 71.51
N THR A 232 -10.19 -2.47 70.94
CA THR A 232 -8.97 -2.75 71.73
C THR A 232 -8.35 -1.48 72.29
N ALA A 233 -8.36 -0.37 71.54
CA ALA A 233 -7.88 0.92 72.01
C ALA A 233 -8.78 1.49 73.12
N GLU A 234 -10.10 1.34 73.02
CA GLU A 234 -11.04 1.68 74.08
C GLU A 234 -10.81 0.83 75.33
N ALA A 235 -10.61 -0.48 75.19
CA ALA A 235 -10.29 -1.38 76.29
C ALA A 235 -8.98 -0.97 76.98
N LEU A 236 -7.91 -0.75 76.23
CA LEU A 236 -6.62 -0.28 76.76
C LEU A 236 -6.73 1.11 77.43
N ARG A 237 -7.56 2.02 76.88
CA ARG A 237 -7.85 3.30 77.54
C ARG A 237 -8.60 3.09 78.86
N GLY A 238 -9.52 2.15 78.91
CA GLY A 238 -10.22 1.73 80.13
C GLY A 238 -9.28 1.16 81.18
N GLU A 239 -8.41 0.22 80.79
CA GLU A 239 -7.35 -0.34 81.65
C GLU A 239 -6.40 0.74 82.16
N LEU A 240 -5.97 1.65 81.28
CA LEU A 240 -5.09 2.75 81.66
C LEU A 240 -5.79 3.74 82.59
N ALA A 241 -7.09 4.00 82.40
CA ALA A 241 -7.88 4.80 83.33
C ALA A 241 -8.02 4.11 84.69
N ALA A 242 -8.23 2.80 84.73
CA ALA A 242 -8.26 2.00 85.96
C ALA A 242 -6.90 2.03 86.67
N ALA A 243 -5.81 1.77 85.96
CA ALA A 243 -4.44 1.84 86.49
C ALA A 243 -4.09 3.24 87.00
N ARG A 244 -4.53 4.30 86.30
CA ARG A 244 -4.40 5.69 86.79
C ARG A 244 -5.24 5.93 88.05
N GLY A 245 -6.43 5.33 88.14
CA GLY A 245 -7.27 5.34 89.34
C GLY A 245 -6.56 4.67 90.51
N GLU A 246 -6.10 3.45 90.33
CA GLU A 246 -5.33 2.70 91.33
C GLU A 246 -4.05 3.44 91.75
N ALA A 247 -3.31 4.02 90.79
CA ALA A 247 -2.13 4.82 91.09
C ALA A 247 -2.48 6.10 91.89
N ARG A 248 -3.62 6.74 91.60
CA ARG A 248 -4.12 7.88 92.38
C ARG A 248 -4.52 7.44 93.78
N ASP A 249 -5.26 6.34 93.92
CA ASP A 249 -5.68 5.81 95.20
C ASP A 249 -4.46 5.38 96.05
N ALA A 250 -3.48 4.74 95.42
CA ALA A 250 -2.20 4.41 96.05
C ALA A 250 -1.42 5.67 96.45
N ALA A 251 -1.41 6.71 95.61
CA ALA A 251 -0.78 7.99 95.96
C ALA A 251 -1.49 8.69 97.12
N VAL A 252 -2.83 8.65 97.17
CA VAL A 252 -3.63 9.14 98.31
C VAL A 252 -3.31 8.33 99.56
N ALA A 253 -3.31 7.00 99.49
CA ALA A 253 -2.95 6.14 100.62
C ALA A 253 -1.50 6.38 101.11
N GLN A 254 -0.55 6.61 100.20
CA GLN A 254 0.81 7.00 100.54
C GLN A 254 0.87 8.40 101.17
N ALA A 255 0.10 9.37 100.67
CA ALA A 255 0.00 10.71 101.24
C ALA A 255 -0.61 10.68 102.65
N GLU A 256 -1.66 9.89 102.86
CA GLU A 256 -2.25 9.64 104.19
C GLU A 256 -1.26 8.94 105.12
N GLY A 257 -0.52 7.94 104.62
CA GLY A 257 0.55 7.27 105.35
C GLY A 257 1.66 8.25 105.77
N ARG A 258 2.11 9.11 104.85
CA ARG A 258 3.08 10.18 105.13
C ARG A 258 2.54 11.19 106.13
N ALA A 259 1.30 11.66 105.99
CA ALA A 259 0.68 12.57 106.94
C ALA A 259 0.59 11.97 108.35
N LYS A 260 0.30 10.66 108.47
CA LYS A 260 0.35 9.94 109.76
C LYS A 260 1.77 9.90 110.33
N LEU A 261 2.78 9.60 109.52
CA LEU A 261 4.18 9.59 109.95
C LEU A 261 4.67 10.99 110.33
N GLU A 262 4.30 12.03 109.59
CA GLU A 262 4.58 13.42 109.91
C GLU A 262 3.89 13.85 111.21
N ALA A 263 2.63 13.47 111.43
CA ALA A 263 1.94 13.71 112.69
C ALA A 263 2.59 12.97 113.87
N GLN A 264 3.07 11.74 113.65
CA GLN A 264 3.85 11.00 114.66
C GLN A 264 5.21 11.66 114.92
N ALA A 265 5.90 12.13 113.88
CA ALA A 265 7.17 12.85 114.01
C ALA A 265 6.97 14.18 114.74
N ALA A 266 5.91 14.93 114.45
CA ALA A 266 5.54 16.14 115.17
C ALA A 266 5.23 15.86 116.65
N ALA A 267 4.44 14.81 116.95
CA ALA A 267 4.16 14.40 118.31
C ALA A 267 5.42 13.93 119.07
N LEU A 268 6.38 13.29 118.39
CA LEU A 268 7.67 12.94 118.96
C LEU A 268 8.54 14.18 119.19
N ALA A 269 8.56 15.13 118.25
CA ALA A 269 9.24 16.41 118.40
C ALA A 269 8.69 17.21 119.59
N ASP A 270 7.36 17.26 119.77
CA ASP A 270 6.72 17.89 120.92
C ASP A 270 7.11 17.19 122.24
N ARG A 271 7.14 15.86 122.27
CA ARG A 271 7.61 15.11 123.45
C ARG A 271 9.08 15.39 123.76
N LEU A 272 9.91 15.51 122.74
CA LEU A 272 11.33 15.81 122.87
C LEU A 272 11.53 17.24 123.38
N ALA A 273 10.76 18.22 122.87
CA ALA A 273 10.75 19.59 123.38
C ALA A 273 10.32 19.65 124.86
N VAL A 274 9.29 18.89 125.26
CA VAL A 274 8.87 18.78 126.66
C VAL A 274 9.96 18.13 127.53
N ALA A 275 10.63 17.09 127.03
CA ALA A 275 11.73 16.43 127.74
C ALA A 275 12.96 17.35 127.89
N GLU A 276 13.33 18.08 126.83
CA GLU A 276 14.39 19.09 126.87
C GLU A 276 14.06 20.21 127.86
N GLN A 277 12.80 20.65 127.90
CA GLN A 277 12.36 21.68 128.84
C GLN A 277 12.36 21.16 130.29
N ALA A 278 12.04 19.88 130.51
CA ALA A 278 12.20 19.22 131.81
C ALA A 278 13.68 19.07 132.20
N GLN A 279 14.56 18.79 131.24
CA GLN A 279 16.01 18.71 131.47
C GLN A 279 16.64 20.08 131.76
N ARG A 280 16.20 21.15 131.09
CA ARG A 280 16.61 22.52 131.42
C ARG A 280 16.17 22.91 132.84
N LYS A 281 14.97 22.49 133.25
CA LYS A 281 14.51 22.66 134.63
C LYS A 281 15.38 21.87 135.62
N SER A 282 15.70 20.62 135.36
CA SER A 282 16.55 19.83 136.27
C SER A 282 17.98 20.36 136.37
N VAL A 283 18.55 20.91 135.28
CA VAL A 283 19.85 21.62 135.32
C VAL A 283 19.74 22.90 136.17
N SER A 284 18.68 23.69 136.01
CA SER A 284 18.43 24.86 136.86
C SER A 284 18.23 24.49 138.33
N ASP A 285 17.57 23.37 138.61
CA ASP A 285 17.37 22.85 139.96
C ASP A 285 18.70 22.35 140.57
N LEU A 286 19.60 21.79 139.75
CA LEU A 286 20.95 21.43 140.19
C LEU A 286 21.82 22.66 140.50
N ASP A 287 21.77 23.70 139.67
CA ASP A 287 22.52 24.94 139.90
C ASP A 287 22.06 25.65 141.17
N THR A 288 20.75 25.62 141.47
CA THR A 288 20.20 26.18 142.72
C THR A 288 20.66 25.38 143.95
N VAL A 289 20.62 24.04 143.89
CA VAL A 289 21.14 23.19 144.99
C VAL A 289 22.65 23.38 145.20
N GLN A 290 23.43 23.58 144.14
CA GLN A 290 24.85 23.89 144.25
C GLN A 290 25.11 25.27 144.90
N ALA A 291 24.29 26.27 144.58
CA ALA A 291 24.36 27.59 145.21
C ALA A 291 24.02 27.55 146.71
N GLU A 292 23.05 26.74 147.11
CA GLU A 292 22.69 26.50 148.52
C GLU A 292 23.80 25.78 149.30
N LEU A 293 24.44 24.79 148.69
CA LEU A 293 25.57 24.07 149.28
C LEU A 293 26.78 25.01 149.50
N ALA A 294 27.11 25.86 148.52
CA ALA A 294 28.16 26.86 148.64
C ALA A 294 27.85 27.94 149.69
N ALA A 295 26.56 28.23 149.92
CA ALA A 295 26.13 29.12 151.00
C ALA A 295 26.23 28.45 152.38
N ALA A 296 25.96 27.15 152.49
CA ALA A 296 26.11 26.38 153.72
C ALA A 296 27.59 26.20 154.11
N GLN A 297 28.47 25.95 153.14
CA GLN A 297 29.93 25.86 153.36
C GLN A 297 30.51 27.17 153.90
N ARG A 298 30.11 28.31 153.35
CA ARG A 298 30.53 29.65 153.84
C ARG A 298 30.04 29.98 155.25
N ARG A 299 28.95 29.36 155.72
CA ARG A 299 28.48 29.50 157.12
C ARG A 299 29.31 28.64 158.07
N ALA A 300 29.71 27.44 157.64
CA ALA A 300 30.58 26.55 158.42
C ALA A 300 31.98 27.17 158.63
N GLU A 301 32.57 27.73 157.57
CA GLU A 301 33.89 28.39 157.63
C GLU A 301 33.90 29.61 158.58
N ARG A 302 32.80 30.37 158.67
CA ARG A 302 32.66 31.51 159.59
C ARG A 302 32.58 31.07 161.05
N ALA A 303 31.84 30.00 161.34
CA ALA A 303 31.76 29.44 162.69
C ALA A 303 33.11 28.87 163.17
N GLU A 304 33.90 28.30 162.25
CA GLU A 304 35.25 27.82 162.55
C GLU A 304 36.24 28.96 162.84
N ALA A 305 36.14 30.09 162.12
CA ALA A 305 36.97 31.28 162.35
C ALA A 305 36.68 31.95 163.70
N GLU A 306 35.41 32.02 164.12
CA GLU A 306 34.99 32.57 165.42
C GLU A 306 35.49 31.71 166.59
N ALA A 307 35.47 30.39 166.45
CA ALA A 307 36.00 29.46 167.45
C ALA A 307 37.53 29.49 167.57
N ALA A 308 38.27 29.93 166.54
CA ALA A 308 39.72 30.10 166.58
C ALA A 308 40.14 31.37 167.33
N LEU A 309 39.36 32.45 167.20
CA LEU A 309 39.65 33.76 167.82
C LEU A 309 39.47 33.73 169.35
N VAL A 310 38.42 33.05 169.85
CA VAL A 310 38.14 32.92 171.30
C VAL A 310 39.23 32.09 172.01
N ARG A 311 39.86 31.15 171.29
CA ARG A 311 40.99 30.36 171.81
C ARG A 311 42.28 31.17 171.95
N GLN A 312 42.45 32.29 171.23
CA GLN A 312 43.63 33.15 171.32
C GLN A 312 43.59 34.15 172.50
N LEU A 313 42.40 34.62 172.91
CA LEU A 313 42.27 35.64 173.97
C LEU A 313 42.40 35.09 175.41
N LEU A 314 42.22 33.78 175.61
CA LEU A 314 42.36 33.13 176.93
C LEU A 314 43.82 32.78 177.31
N ALA A 315 44.80 33.07 176.44
CA ALA A 315 46.19 32.59 176.58
C ALA A 315 47.22 33.62 177.13
N GLU A 316 46.85 34.87 177.41
CA GLU A 316 47.81 35.91 177.86
C GLU A 316 48.03 36.02 179.40
N LEU A 317 47.41 35.18 180.24
CA LEU A 317 47.42 35.35 181.71
C LEU A 317 48.07 34.26 182.57
N ARG A 318 49.10 33.52 182.09
CA ARG A 318 50.23 33.01 182.92
C ARG A 318 51.21 32.11 182.15
N LEU A 319 52.49 32.51 182.21
CA LEU A 319 53.73 31.74 181.99
C LEU A 319 53.79 30.55 182.98
N ALA A 320 53.84 29.27 182.53
CA ALA A 320 55.03 28.42 182.20
C ALA A 320 55.65 27.70 183.43
N PRO A 321 56.41 26.56 183.33
CA PRO A 321 56.52 25.42 182.38
C PRO A 321 56.64 24.07 183.20
N PRO A 322 57.36 22.97 182.82
CA PRO A 322 57.71 22.32 181.53
C PRO A 322 57.38 20.78 181.46
N GLU A 323 57.53 20.19 180.25
CA GLU A 323 58.10 18.84 179.91
C GLU A 323 57.57 17.54 180.57
N ARG A 324 57.56 16.33 180.00
CA ARG A 324 58.07 15.68 178.77
C ARG A 324 57.42 14.27 178.69
N ASP A 325 57.65 13.59 177.56
CA ASP A 325 57.23 12.23 177.14
C ASP A 325 55.83 12.12 176.53
N GLY A 326 55.65 11.79 175.25
CA GLY A 326 56.43 10.94 174.34
C GLY A 326 55.40 9.95 173.75
N GLY A 327 55.14 9.85 172.45
CA GLY A 327 55.96 10.10 171.29
C GLY A 327 55.85 8.89 170.39
N ALA A 328 55.27 9.11 169.20
CA ALA A 328 55.45 8.34 167.97
C ALA A 328 54.96 6.88 167.89
N ARG A 329 54.10 6.63 166.88
CA ARG A 329 54.42 5.94 165.61
C ARG A 329 53.09 5.54 164.95
N ARG A 330 52.90 5.45 163.63
CA ARG A 330 53.71 5.73 162.42
C ARG A 330 52.90 5.15 161.25
N ARG A 331 53.01 5.82 160.08
CA ARG A 331 52.81 5.28 158.70
C ARG A 331 51.34 5.11 158.24
N LYS A 332 50.97 5.26 156.97
CA LYS A 332 51.66 5.66 155.72
C LYS A 332 50.64 5.69 154.58
N ALA A 333 50.71 6.74 153.77
CA ALA A 333 50.58 6.86 152.31
C ALA A 333 49.60 5.99 151.49
N GLY A 334 49.05 6.67 150.47
CA GLY A 334 48.95 6.18 149.10
C GLY A 334 47.51 6.13 148.60
N SER A 335 47.08 6.95 147.61
CA SER A 335 47.45 6.86 146.17
C SER A 335 46.82 5.59 145.56
N ARG A 336 46.13 5.56 144.41
CA ARG A 336 45.87 6.46 143.28
C ARG A 336 45.08 5.63 142.26
N LEU A 337 44.33 6.29 141.38
CA LEU A 337 44.09 5.91 139.96
C LEU A 337 43.28 4.60 139.74
N ASN A 338 42.49 4.42 138.69
CA ASN A 338 42.68 4.93 137.34
C ASN A 338 41.39 4.85 136.50
N GLU A 339 41.36 5.69 135.47
CA GLU A 339 40.78 5.49 134.12
C GLU A 339 39.26 5.28 133.98
N LYS A 340 38.45 6.21 133.43
CA LYS A 340 38.44 6.86 132.09
C LYS A 340 38.58 5.83 130.93
N PRO A 341 38.21 6.19 129.69
CA PRO A 341 37.04 6.96 129.20
C PRO A 341 36.48 6.31 127.91
N GLY A 342 35.41 6.80 127.29
CA GLY A 342 35.44 7.88 126.30
C GLY A 342 34.33 7.58 125.27
N GLU A 343 33.46 8.54 124.94
CA GLU A 343 33.64 9.55 123.87
C GLU A 343 33.56 8.90 122.48
N GLN A 344 32.89 9.41 121.45
CA GLN A 344 32.28 10.70 121.08
C GLN A 344 31.39 10.36 119.85
N LEU A 345 30.22 10.97 119.66
CA LEU A 345 29.97 12.14 118.79
C LEU A 345 30.66 12.08 117.41
N ASP A 346 29.86 12.11 116.35
CA ASP A 346 29.80 13.19 115.32
C ASP A 346 28.78 12.74 114.24
N GLU A 347 27.75 13.49 113.89
CA GLU A 347 27.69 14.76 113.16
C GLU A 347 27.86 14.62 111.62
N ASN A 348 27.03 15.41 110.92
CA ASN A 348 27.14 15.88 109.54
C ASN A 348 26.45 15.19 108.33
N GLN A 349 25.39 15.89 107.88
CA GLN A 349 25.27 16.63 106.61
C GLN A 349 25.41 15.91 105.25
N GLY A 350 24.49 16.24 104.34
CA GLY A 350 24.80 16.41 102.91
C GLY A 350 23.75 15.88 101.92
N ALA A 351 22.89 16.78 101.42
CA ALA A 351 22.25 16.67 100.10
C ALA A 351 23.26 17.11 98.99
N PRO A 352 22.90 17.41 97.71
CA PRO A 352 21.85 16.97 96.79
C PRO A 352 22.41 16.70 95.35
N THR A 353 21.55 16.81 94.33
CA THR A 353 21.74 17.08 92.86
C THR A 353 21.36 15.91 91.94
N ALA A 354 20.24 15.99 91.20
CA ALA A 354 20.01 16.77 89.96
C ALA A 354 20.92 16.23 88.83
N SER A 355 20.47 15.91 87.63
CA SER A 355 19.53 16.65 86.77
C SER A 355 19.27 15.87 85.45
N LEU A 356 18.04 16.00 84.95
CA LEU A 356 17.68 16.38 83.57
C LEU A 356 18.24 15.55 82.37
N THR A 357 17.33 14.78 81.76
CA THR A 357 16.83 14.88 80.36
C THR A 357 17.26 16.11 79.52
N PRO A 358 16.91 16.24 78.21
CA PRO A 358 16.45 15.29 77.18
C PRO A 358 17.14 15.54 75.81
N GLU A 359 16.49 15.07 74.73
CA GLU A 359 16.49 15.63 73.36
C GLU A 359 17.58 15.12 72.41
N ASP A 360 17.36 14.94 71.13
CA ASP A 360 16.19 14.96 70.22
C ASP A 360 16.80 14.62 68.83
N GLY A 361 15.98 14.36 67.81
CA GLY A 361 16.41 14.56 66.43
C GLY A 361 16.33 13.35 65.49
N SER A 362 15.11 13.09 65.04
CA SER A 362 14.69 13.22 63.63
C SER A 362 15.58 12.71 62.48
N GLU A 363 15.00 11.73 61.78
CA GLU A 363 14.76 11.66 60.33
C GLU A 363 15.65 12.47 59.36
N SER A 364 16.17 11.78 58.33
CA SER A 364 15.92 12.18 56.93
C SER A 364 16.48 11.19 55.89
N SER A 365 15.62 10.88 54.91
CA SER A 365 15.89 10.84 53.46
C SER A 365 16.92 9.86 52.87
N HIS A 366 16.47 8.94 52.00
CA HIS A 366 16.41 9.19 50.54
C HIS A 366 16.00 7.94 49.75
N ARG A 367 14.97 8.08 48.90
CA ARG A 367 14.75 7.29 47.69
C ARG A 367 15.59 7.88 46.56
N SER A 368 16.12 7.06 45.65
CA SER A 368 16.10 7.18 44.18
C SER A 368 17.10 6.20 43.54
N ASP A 369 16.63 5.28 42.70
CA ASP A 369 17.43 4.59 41.66
C ASP A 369 16.43 4.23 40.55
N SER A 370 16.44 4.93 39.40
CA SER A 370 17.25 4.68 38.18
C SER A 370 16.68 3.52 37.36
N SER A 371 16.02 3.84 36.24
CA SER A 371 16.53 3.67 34.85
C SER A 371 16.04 2.33 34.27
N ASP A 372 15.21 2.36 33.23
CA ASP A 372 15.60 2.37 31.80
C ASP A 372 15.56 0.92 31.26
N ASP A 373 14.66 0.63 30.30
CA ASP A 373 15.09 0.15 28.98
C ASP A 373 13.90 0.10 28.01
N SER A 374 14.16 0.59 26.80
CA SER A 374 13.33 0.53 25.61
C SER A 374 13.84 -0.59 24.70
N LYS A 375 12.95 -1.29 24.01
CA LYS A 375 13.18 -1.99 22.72
C LYS A 375 11.82 -2.47 22.21
N ASP A 376 11.34 -1.90 21.11
CA ASP A 376 11.55 -2.38 19.72
C ASP A 376 10.85 -3.72 19.46
#